data_AF-S4S281-F1
#
_entry.id   AF-S4S281-F1
#
_cell.length_a   1.000
_cell.length_b   1.000
_cell.length_c   1.000
_cell.angle_alpha   90.00
_cell.angle_beta   90.00
_cell.angle_gamma   90.00
#
_symmetry.space_group_name_H-M   'P 1'
#
loop_
_entity.id
_entity.type
_entity.pdbx_description
1 polymer ?
#
loop_
_entity_poly.entity_id
_entity_poly.type
_entity_poly.pdbx_seq_one_letter_code
_entity_poly.pdbx_strand_id
1 'polypeptide(L)'
;MSYWGTCWFNDAMNDGGSRLLYVYHLFVQWLLGVGIVVAGGLASLFLLESHEVWLLVQREEWLEALWTMIPMAILFMLCCPSYKLLCLLEDLSDPKATVKVIGNQWYWQYEYDDYESLSLNQYMVSNSSGLKFGGFRNLEVDRPAVLPYHVWIRVAVTSFDVIHSWTLPCLAVKVDGVPGRLNQIPLYVRLPGVYHGQCSEICGANHAFMPIMVEAVSVVMYREWIKKLGSAMPLRLVKGTWFFLSLSKPLGSWPENPEG
;
A
#
# COMPACT_ATOMS: atom_id res chain seq x y z
N MET A 1 -11.58 7.05 5.34
CA MET A 1 -10.71 8.05 4.69
C MET A 1 -10.26 9.06 5.75
N SER A 2 -9.25 9.89 5.46
CA SER A 2 -8.87 10.98 6.36
C SER A 2 -9.99 12.02 6.43
N TYR A 3 -10.22 12.57 7.61
CA TYR A 3 -11.13 13.69 7.83
C TYR A 3 -10.35 14.92 8.29
N TRP A 4 -10.98 16.08 8.22
CA TRP A 4 -10.31 17.32 8.57
C TRP A 4 -9.94 17.34 10.06
N GLY A 5 -8.70 17.75 10.37
CA GLY A 5 -8.20 17.78 11.75
C GLY A 5 -7.76 16.42 12.33
N THR A 6 -7.67 15.36 11.53
CA THR A 6 -7.09 14.08 11.99
C THR A 6 -5.61 14.24 12.35
N CYS A 7 -5.23 13.83 13.55
CA CYS A 7 -3.83 13.66 13.97
C CYS A 7 -3.41 12.18 14.05
N TRP A 8 -4.36 11.25 13.91
CA TRP A 8 -4.14 9.82 14.06
C TRP A 8 -4.29 9.09 12.72
N PHE A 9 -3.90 7.83 12.69
CA PHE A 9 -4.18 6.96 11.55
C PHE A 9 -5.69 6.85 11.30
N ASN A 10 -6.03 6.53 10.04
CA ASN A 10 -7.38 6.14 9.71
C ASN A 10 -7.76 4.84 10.43
N ASP A 11 -9.07 4.68 10.69
CA ASP A 11 -9.60 3.45 11.28
C ASP A 11 -9.21 2.22 10.45
N ALA A 12 -8.73 1.19 11.13
CA ALA A 12 -8.34 -0.07 10.51
C ALA A 12 -9.57 -0.93 10.17
N MET A 13 -9.66 -1.33 8.91
CA MET A 13 -10.81 -2.03 8.32
C MET A 13 -10.51 -3.51 8.03
N ASN A 14 -9.38 -3.98 8.54
CA ASN A 14 -8.93 -5.36 8.52
C ASN A 14 -8.12 -5.72 9.78
N ASP A 15 -7.95 -7.01 10.01
CA ASP A 15 -7.28 -7.50 11.21
C ASP A 15 -5.79 -7.14 11.20
N GLY A 16 -5.13 -7.20 10.04
CA GLY A 16 -3.72 -6.80 9.89
C GLY A 16 -3.47 -5.34 10.30
N GLY A 17 -4.31 -4.42 9.82
CA GLY A 17 -4.26 -3.01 10.19
C GLY A 17 -4.55 -2.77 11.67
N SER A 18 -5.51 -3.49 12.27
CA SER A 18 -5.77 -3.34 13.71
C SER A 18 -4.57 -3.75 14.57
N ARG A 19 -3.86 -4.81 14.18
CA ARG A 19 -2.63 -5.26 14.85
C ARG A 19 -1.46 -4.32 14.59
N LEU A 20 -1.38 -3.73 13.39
CA LEU A 20 -0.41 -2.69 13.08
C LEU A 20 -0.59 -1.46 13.97
N LEU A 21 -1.82 -0.97 14.14
CA LEU A 21 -2.11 0.14 15.04
C LEU A 21 -1.76 -0.18 16.49
N TYR A 22 -2.01 -1.41 16.95
CA TYR A 22 -1.58 -1.86 18.28
C TYR A 22 -0.06 -1.78 18.46
N VAL A 23 0.72 -2.33 17.52
CA VAL A 23 2.19 -2.27 17.56
C VAL A 23 2.67 -0.81 17.47
N TYR A 24 2.05 0.01 16.62
CA TYR A 24 2.36 1.43 16.54
C TYR A 24 2.15 2.15 17.88
N HIS A 25 1.01 1.94 18.56
CA HIS A 25 0.74 2.56 19.86
C HIS A 25 1.76 2.12 20.92
N LEU A 26 2.15 0.84 20.92
CA LEU A 26 3.22 0.35 21.80
C LEU A 26 4.54 1.11 21.53
N PHE A 27 4.94 1.27 20.27
CA PHE A 27 6.15 2.01 19.90
C PHE A 27 6.08 3.47 20.33
N VAL A 28 4.95 4.15 20.09
CA VAL A 28 4.75 5.55 20.50
C VAL A 28 4.81 5.71 22.01
N GLN A 29 4.22 4.79 22.78
CA GLN A 29 4.29 4.83 24.25
C GLN A 29 5.72 4.74 24.78
N TRP A 30 6.53 3.83 24.23
CA TRP A 30 7.95 3.72 24.61
C TRP A 30 8.76 4.95 24.18
N LEU A 31 8.50 5.48 22.98
CA LEU A 31 9.14 6.70 22.50
C LEU A 31 8.83 7.90 23.41
N LEU A 32 7.56 8.07 23.80
CA LEU A 32 7.13 9.10 24.73
C LEU A 32 7.76 8.91 26.11
N GLY A 33 7.82 7.68 26.61
CA GLY A 33 8.47 7.36 27.89
C GLY A 33 9.95 7.75 27.90
N VAL A 34 10.70 7.38 26.86
CA VAL A 34 12.11 7.79 26.70
C VAL A 34 12.22 9.31 26.58
N GLY A 35 11.34 9.95 25.80
CA GLY A 35 11.30 11.41 25.66
C GLY A 35 11.10 12.13 26.98
N ILE A 36 10.19 11.65 27.84
CA ILE A 36 9.94 12.22 29.19
C ILE A 36 11.16 12.05 30.08
N VAL A 37 11.82 10.89 30.07
CA VAL A 37 13.04 10.65 30.87
C VAL A 37 14.17 11.59 30.45
N VAL A 38 14.41 11.73 29.14
CA VAL A 38 15.45 12.63 28.61
C VAL A 38 15.11 14.09 28.91
N ALA A 39 13.89 14.53 28.64
CA ALA A 39 13.46 15.89 28.92
C ALA A 39 13.54 16.23 30.42
N GLY A 40 13.10 15.31 31.29
CA GLY A 40 13.21 15.44 32.74
C GLY A 40 14.67 15.51 33.21
N GLY A 41 15.54 14.68 32.63
CA GLY A 41 16.98 14.73 32.89
C GLY A 41 17.58 16.10 32.54
N LEU A 42 17.33 16.60 31.32
CA LEU A 42 17.80 17.92 30.89
C LEU A 42 17.23 19.06 31.75
N ALA A 43 15.94 19.01 32.10
CA ALA A 43 15.32 20.00 32.99
C ALA A 43 15.96 19.97 34.39
N SER A 44 16.28 18.78 34.92
CA SER A 44 16.95 18.66 36.22
C SER A 44 18.35 19.27 36.21
N LEU A 45 19.12 19.08 35.13
CA LEU A 45 20.45 19.68 34.97
C LEU A 45 20.37 21.21 34.92
N PHE A 46 19.36 21.76 34.25
CA PHE A 46 19.12 23.20 34.19
C PHE A 46 18.67 23.78 35.55
N LEU A 47 17.82 23.07 36.29
CA LEU A 47 17.28 23.56 37.57
C LEU A 47 18.26 23.40 38.74
N LEU A 48 19.12 22.38 38.71
CA LEU A 48 20.07 22.05 39.77
C LEU A 48 21.48 22.62 39.50
N GLU A 49 21.56 23.66 38.68
CA GLU A 49 22.81 24.31 38.28
C GLU A 49 23.61 24.75 39.52
N SER A 50 24.60 23.93 39.87
CA SER A 50 25.54 24.17 40.96
C SER A 50 26.95 23.91 40.43
N HIS A 51 27.80 24.94 40.51
CA HIS A 51 29.14 24.95 39.91
C HIS A 51 30.10 23.91 40.51
N GLU A 52 29.81 23.40 41.72
CA GLU A 52 30.73 22.56 42.51
C GLU A 52 30.63 21.05 42.17
N VAL A 53 29.52 20.57 41.61
CA VAL A 53 29.27 19.12 41.41
C VAL A 53 29.96 18.57 40.15
N TRP A 54 30.18 19.41 39.14
CA TRP A 54 30.66 19.00 37.82
C TRP A 54 32.12 18.54 37.77
N LEU A 55 32.95 18.93 38.74
CA LEU A 55 34.38 18.60 38.75
C LEU A 55 34.70 17.19 39.28
N LEU A 56 33.77 16.56 40.02
CA LEU A 56 34.00 15.28 40.69
C LEU A 56 33.56 14.06 39.87
N VAL A 57 32.68 14.23 38.87
CA VAL A 57 32.13 13.13 38.07
C VAL A 57 32.74 13.17 36.67
N GLN A 58 33.94 12.60 36.52
CA GLN A 58 34.61 12.53 35.21
C GLN A 58 34.44 11.17 34.52
N ARG A 59 34.20 10.08 35.25
CA ARG A 59 34.04 8.75 34.66
C ARG A 59 33.32 7.79 35.62
N GLU A 60 32.18 7.27 35.17
CA GLU A 60 31.39 6.27 35.91
C GLU A 60 31.00 5.14 34.97
N GLU A 61 31.83 4.08 34.92
CA GLU A 61 31.66 2.95 34.00
C GLU A 61 30.33 2.20 34.21
N TRP A 62 29.83 2.19 35.45
CA TRP A 62 28.53 1.59 35.78
C TRP A 62 27.36 2.34 35.15
N LEU A 63 27.43 3.68 35.10
CA LEU A 63 26.39 4.50 34.49
C LEU A 63 26.41 4.34 32.96
N GLU A 64 27.61 4.28 32.38
CA GLU A 64 27.83 3.95 30.97
C GLU A 64 27.24 2.60 30.57
N ALA A 65 27.50 1.56 31.36
CA ALA A 65 26.92 0.24 31.16
C ALA A 65 25.38 0.31 31.24
N LEU A 66 24.83 1.01 32.23
CA LEU A 66 23.39 1.10 32.45
C LEU A 66 22.65 1.77 31.28
N TRP A 67 23.09 2.95 30.83
CA TRP A 67 22.44 3.65 29.71
C TRP A 67 22.68 2.97 28.36
N THR A 68 23.60 2.00 28.27
CA THR A 68 23.80 1.19 27.07
C THR A 68 22.87 -0.02 27.08
N MET A 69 22.73 -0.68 28.24
CA MET A 69 21.90 -1.87 28.41
C MET A 69 20.39 -1.56 28.38
N ILE A 70 19.96 -0.43 28.94
CA ILE A 70 18.53 -0.06 28.97
C ILE A 70 17.95 0.14 27.56
N PRO A 71 18.52 0.98 26.66
CA PRO A 71 18.02 1.12 25.29
C PRO A 71 18.07 -0.18 24.51
N MET A 72 19.12 -1.00 24.70
CA MET A 72 19.22 -2.31 24.07
C MET A 72 18.07 -3.23 24.47
N ALA A 73 17.72 -3.28 25.76
CA ALA A 73 16.59 -4.06 26.26
C ALA A 73 15.25 -3.54 25.72
N ILE A 74 15.05 -2.21 25.65
CA ILE A 74 13.84 -1.60 25.06
C ILE A 74 13.70 -2.00 23.59
N LEU A 75 14.76 -1.89 22.79
CA LEU A 75 14.74 -2.28 21.38
C LEU A 75 14.42 -3.77 21.19
N PHE A 76 14.98 -4.63 22.03
CA PHE A 76 14.69 -6.08 21.99
C PHE A 76 13.20 -6.34 22.27
N MET A 77 12.63 -5.70 23.30
CA MET A 77 11.21 -5.84 23.65
C MET A 77 10.27 -5.33 22.55
N LEU A 78 10.64 -4.28 21.81
CA LEU A 78 9.89 -3.75 20.67
C LEU A 78 10.01 -4.64 19.41
N CYS A 79 11.15 -5.32 19.25
CA CYS A 79 11.41 -6.20 18.12
C CYS A 79 10.48 -7.42 18.10
N CYS A 80 10.22 -8.06 19.26
CA CYS A 80 9.39 -9.25 19.35
C CYS A 80 7.95 -9.10 18.77
N PRO A 81 7.13 -8.10 19.18
CA PRO A 81 5.80 -7.91 18.61
C PRO A 81 5.85 -7.45 17.15
N SER A 82 6.87 -6.69 16.74
CA SER A 82 7.08 -6.25 15.35
C SER A 82 7.33 -7.44 14.42
N TYR A 83 8.26 -8.32 14.78
CA TYR A 83 8.57 -9.53 14.01
C TYR A 83 7.37 -10.47 13.92
N LYS A 84 6.66 -10.68 15.04
CA LYS A 84 5.43 -11.48 15.05
C LYS A 84 4.38 -10.92 14.08
N LEU A 85 4.21 -9.60 14.04
CA LEU A 85 3.29 -8.96 13.11
C LEU A 85 3.74 -9.15 11.65
N LEU A 86 5.04 -8.99 11.36
CA LEU A 86 5.59 -9.19 10.03
C LEU A 86 5.25 -10.59 9.49
N CYS A 87 5.52 -11.64 10.27
CA CYS A 87 5.21 -13.01 9.86
C CYS A 87 3.71 -13.25 9.61
N LEU A 88 2.84 -12.58 10.38
CA LEU A 88 1.39 -12.69 10.21
C LEU A 88 0.88 -11.98 8.95
N LEU A 89 1.51 -10.88 8.54
CA LEU A 89 1.13 -10.13 7.35
C LEU A 89 1.63 -10.81 6.06
N GLU A 90 2.73 -11.57 6.14
CA GLU A 90 3.27 -12.33 5.02
C GLU A 90 2.57 -13.68 4.80
N ASP A 91 1.72 -14.13 5.73
CA ASP A 91 1.01 -15.40 5.61
C ASP A 91 -0.03 -15.36 4.48
N LEU A 92 0.32 -15.97 3.35
CA LEU A 92 -0.54 -16.11 2.18
C LEU A 92 -1.59 -17.20 2.42
N SER A 93 -2.59 -16.85 3.24
CA SER A 93 -3.82 -17.64 3.39
C SER A 93 -4.44 -17.97 2.03
N ASP A 94 -4.99 -19.19 1.87
CA ASP A 94 -5.59 -19.71 0.63
C ASP A 94 -6.61 -18.71 0.01
N PRO A 95 -6.20 -17.93 -1.02
CA PRO A 95 -7.02 -16.83 -1.53
C PRO A 95 -8.15 -17.38 -2.40
N LYS A 96 -9.36 -16.82 -2.23
CA LYS A 96 -10.54 -17.23 -3.00
C LYS A 96 -10.85 -16.29 -4.17
N ALA A 97 -10.14 -15.17 -4.26
CA ALA A 97 -10.18 -14.25 -5.38
C ALA A 97 -8.78 -13.67 -5.63
N THR A 98 -8.44 -13.45 -6.89
CA THR A 98 -7.21 -12.77 -7.31
C THR A 98 -7.54 -11.53 -8.11
N VAL A 99 -6.93 -10.40 -7.73
CA VAL A 99 -7.02 -9.15 -8.46
C VAL A 99 -5.62 -8.63 -8.73
N LYS A 100 -5.33 -8.38 -9.99
CA LYS A 100 -4.08 -7.77 -10.40
C LYS A 100 -4.28 -6.27 -10.60
N VAL A 101 -3.36 -5.49 -10.06
CA VAL A 101 -3.37 -4.02 -10.08
C VAL A 101 -2.14 -3.55 -10.83
N ILE A 102 -2.35 -2.73 -11.86
CA ILE A 102 -1.29 -2.24 -12.73
C ILE A 102 -1.28 -0.71 -12.65
N GLY A 103 -0.16 -0.15 -12.19
CA GLY A 103 0.09 1.28 -12.24
C GLY A 103 0.45 1.75 -13.64
N ASN A 104 -0.15 2.86 -14.08
CA ASN A 104 0.14 3.55 -15.33
C ASN A 104 0.18 5.06 -15.07
N GLN A 105 0.85 5.83 -15.92
CA GLN A 105 0.82 7.29 -15.93
C GLN A 105 -0.48 7.79 -16.60
N TRP A 106 -1.46 8.34 -15.89
CA TRP A 106 -1.63 8.47 -14.44
C TRP A 106 -3.02 7.94 -14.05
N TYR A 107 -3.13 6.62 -14.02
CA TYR A 107 -4.37 5.89 -13.72
C TYR A 107 -4.06 4.46 -13.26
N TRP A 108 -5.04 3.80 -12.69
CA TRP A 108 -4.91 2.40 -12.24
C TRP A 108 -5.71 1.48 -13.14
N GLN A 109 -5.13 0.33 -13.50
CA GLN A 109 -5.84 -0.74 -14.19
C GLN A 109 -5.97 -1.95 -13.26
N TYR A 110 -7.17 -2.52 -13.21
CA TYR A 110 -7.50 -3.70 -12.41
C TYR A 110 -7.87 -4.85 -13.35
N GLU A 111 -7.24 -6.00 -13.18
CA GLU A 111 -7.51 -7.24 -13.91
C GLU A 111 -8.07 -8.29 -12.94
N TYR A 112 -9.23 -8.84 -13.28
CA TYR A 112 -9.91 -9.90 -12.53
C TYR A 112 -9.73 -11.21 -13.27
N ASP A 113 -8.65 -11.93 -12.95
CA ASP A 113 -8.20 -13.11 -13.72
C ASP A 113 -9.11 -14.34 -13.54
N ASP A 114 -9.81 -14.44 -12.40
CA ASP A 114 -10.61 -15.63 -12.07
C ASP A 114 -11.86 -15.83 -12.95
N TYR A 115 -12.30 -14.80 -13.70
CA TYR A 115 -13.60 -14.81 -14.41
C TYR A 115 -13.56 -14.11 -15.78
N GLU A 116 -12.72 -14.59 -16.71
CA GLU A 116 -12.62 -14.10 -18.12
C GLU A 116 -11.74 -12.85 -18.34
N SER A 117 -10.61 -12.74 -17.64
CA SER A 117 -9.58 -11.69 -17.88
C SER A 117 -10.16 -10.28 -18.04
N LEU A 118 -11.09 -9.92 -17.15
CA LEU A 118 -11.80 -8.64 -17.21
C LEU A 118 -10.87 -7.53 -16.76
N SER A 119 -10.75 -6.46 -17.56
CA SER A 119 -9.95 -5.29 -17.22
C SER A 119 -10.81 -4.05 -16.97
N LEU A 120 -10.44 -3.28 -15.96
CA LEU A 120 -11.09 -2.04 -15.55
C LEU A 120 -10.04 -0.95 -15.38
N ASN A 121 -10.20 0.17 -16.10
CA ASN A 121 -9.35 1.35 -15.90
C ASN A 121 -10.07 2.36 -15.02
N GLN A 122 -9.35 2.85 -14.02
CA GLN A 122 -9.81 3.78 -12.99
C GLN A 122 -9.05 5.11 -13.13
N TYR A 123 -9.78 6.15 -13.51
CA TYR A 123 -9.28 7.53 -13.68
C TYR A 123 -9.88 8.44 -12.62
N MET A 124 -9.14 9.49 -12.25
CA MET A 124 -9.66 10.54 -11.39
C MET A 124 -10.78 11.31 -12.09
N VAL A 125 -11.86 11.60 -11.37
CA VAL A 125 -12.90 12.51 -11.87
C VAL A 125 -12.40 13.95 -11.87
N SER A 126 -12.61 14.67 -12.96
CA SER A 126 -12.26 16.09 -13.04
C SER A 126 -13.07 16.94 -12.05
N ASN A 127 -12.38 17.75 -11.26
CA ASN A 127 -12.98 18.66 -10.28
C ASN A 127 -13.90 19.72 -10.92
N SER A 128 -13.66 20.11 -12.18
CA SER A 128 -14.39 21.21 -12.84
C SER A 128 -15.71 20.78 -13.51
N SER A 129 -15.83 19.52 -13.92
CA SER A 129 -16.93 19.07 -14.78
C SER A 129 -17.57 17.75 -14.38
N GLY A 130 -16.90 16.91 -13.58
CA GLY A 130 -17.37 15.56 -13.26
C GLY A 130 -17.74 15.33 -11.80
N LEU A 131 -17.26 16.19 -10.88
CA LEU A 131 -17.44 15.97 -9.45
C LEU A 131 -18.90 16.26 -9.03
N LYS A 132 -19.59 15.23 -8.53
CA LYS A 132 -20.96 15.35 -8.01
C LYS A 132 -20.95 16.05 -6.65
N PHE A 133 -22.08 16.65 -6.28
CA PHE A 133 -22.25 17.24 -4.95
C PHE A 133 -22.01 16.18 -3.86
N GLY A 134 -21.14 16.49 -2.90
CA GLY A 134 -20.71 15.57 -1.85
C GLY A 134 -19.51 14.67 -2.20
N GLY A 135 -19.01 14.71 -3.44
CA GLY A 135 -17.82 13.98 -3.85
C GLY A 135 -16.52 14.58 -3.30
N PHE A 136 -15.51 13.72 -3.10
CA PHE A 136 -14.21 14.13 -2.56
C PHE A 136 -13.23 14.59 -3.64
N ARG A 137 -12.81 15.85 -3.57
CA ARG A 137 -11.81 16.44 -4.46
C ARG A 137 -10.53 15.58 -4.50
N ASN A 138 -10.07 15.24 -5.71
CA ASN A 138 -8.89 14.40 -5.98
C ASN A 138 -8.94 12.94 -5.49
N LEU A 139 -10.05 12.49 -4.91
CA LEU A 139 -10.20 11.10 -4.42
C LEU A 139 -11.27 10.31 -5.16
N GLU A 140 -12.23 11.00 -5.79
CA GLU A 140 -13.24 10.36 -6.63
C GLU A 140 -12.66 9.83 -7.94
N VAL A 141 -13.18 8.68 -8.35
CA VAL A 141 -12.85 8.02 -9.61
C VAL A 141 -14.08 7.76 -10.46
N ASP A 142 -13.88 7.58 -11.75
CA ASP A 142 -14.95 7.26 -12.70
C ASP A 142 -15.55 5.86 -12.44
N ARG A 143 -14.68 4.86 -12.22
CA ARG A 143 -15.04 3.47 -12.02
C ARG A 143 -14.27 2.87 -10.84
N PRO A 144 -14.90 2.73 -9.67
CA PRO A 144 -14.27 2.10 -8.53
C PRO A 144 -13.98 0.62 -8.78
N ALA A 145 -12.89 0.12 -8.22
CA ALA A 145 -12.60 -1.31 -8.22
C ALA A 145 -13.46 -1.98 -7.14
N VAL A 146 -13.99 -3.17 -7.40
CA VAL A 146 -14.94 -3.84 -6.50
C VAL A 146 -14.30 -5.11 -5.95
N LEU A 147 -14.32 -5.27 -4.63
CA LEU A 147 -13.78 -6.43 -3.92
C LEU A 147 -14.83 -7.04 -2.98
N PRO A 148 -14.84 -8.36 -2.76
CA PRO A 148 -15.70 -8.99 -1.76
C PRO A 148 -15.14 -8.79 -0.33
N TYR A 149 -16.00 -8.44 0.64
CA TYR A 149 -15.62 -8.51 2.06
C TYR A 149 -15.80 -9.94 2.64
N HIS A 150 -15.16 -10.23 3.78
CA HIS A 150 -15.12 -11.54 4.45
C HIS A 150 -14.49 -12.68 3.65
N VAL A 151 -13.60 -12.36 2.72
CA VAL A 151 -12.90 -13.34 1.88
C VAL A 151 -11.43 -12.94 1.75
N TRP A 152 -10.53 -13.92 1.73
CA TRP A 152 -9.12 -13.69 1.41
C TRP A 152 -8.93 -13.45 -0.08
N ILE A 153 -8.35 -12.31 -0.41
CA ILE A 153 -8.07 -11.84 -1.77
C ILE A 153 -6.56 -11.78 -1.95
N ARG A 154 -6.03 -12.38 -3.02
CA ARG A 154 -4.65 -12.14 -3.44
C ARG A 154 -4.63 -10.88 -4.30
N VAL A 155 -3.97 -9.83 -3.82
CA VAL A 155 -3.73 -8.62 -4.63
C VAL A 155 -2.32 -8.71 -5.20
N ALA A 156 -2.22 -8.67 -6.53
CA ALA A 156 -0.95 -8.71 -7.24
C ALA A 156 -0.68 -7.35 -7.88
N VAL A 157 0.30 -6.59 -7.38
CA VAL A 157 0.61 -5.23 -7.83
C VAL A 157 1.84 -5.22 -8.73
N THR A 158 1.74 -4.54 -9.87
CA THR A 158 2.84 -4.29 -10.79
C THR A 158 2.67 -2.93 -11.46
N SER A 159 3.56 -2.58 -12.36
CA SER A 159 3.47 -1.36 -13.18
C SER A 159 3.83 -1.65 -14.63
N PHE A 160 3.23 -0.88 -15.54
CA PHE A 160 3.55 -0.92 -16.97
C PHE A 160 4.69 0.04 -17.36
N ASP A 161 4.84 1.16 -16.66
CA ASP A 161 5.76 2.25 -17.05
C ASP A 161 6.85 2.56 -16.03
N VAL A 162 6.56 3.38 -15.01
CA VAL A 162 7.46 3.80 -13.93
C VAL A 162 7.05 3.15 -12.62
N ILE A 163 7.79 3.38 -11.53
CA ILE A 163 7.38 2.86 -10.24
C ILE A 163 6.15 3.64 -9.74
N HIS A 164 5.14 2.90 -9.27
CA HIS A 164 3.98 3.44 -8.55
C HIS A 164 3.84 2.70 -7.22
N SER A 165 2.96 3.17 -6.33
CA SER A 165 2.67 2.45 -5.08
C SER A 165 1.19 2.44 -4.77
N TRP A 166 0.59 1.25 -4.81
CA TRP A 166 -0.83 1.04 -4.55
C TRP A 166 -1.07 1.03 -3.04
N THR A 167 -1.72 2.08 -2.55
CA THR A 167 -1.86 2.33 -1.10
C THR A 167 -3.30 2.56 -0.71
N LEU A 168 -3.80 1.78 0.24
CA LEU A 168 -5.12 1.91 0.88
C LEU A 168 -4.93 2.00 2.39
N PRO A 169 -4.85 3.21 2.97
CA PRO A 169 -4.49 3.39 4.38
C PRO A 169 -5.44 2.72 5.38
N CYS A 170 -6.76 2.75 5.12
CA CYS A 170 -7.74 2.12 6.02
C CYS A 170 -7.62 0.57 6.02
N LEU A 171 -7.01 0.00 4.99
CA LEU A 171 -6.70 -1.42 4.91
C LEU A 171 -5.23 -1.72 5.28
N ALA A 172 -4.49 -0.72 5.76
CA ALA A 172 -3.07 -0.83 6.10
C ALA A 172 -2.22 -1.48 4.99
N VAL A 173 -2.57 -1.22 3.73
CA VAL A 173 -1.87 -1.74 2.56
C VAL A 173 -1.08 -0.63 1.89
N LYS A 174 0.19 -0.90 1.61
CA LYS A 174 1.05 -0.16 0.69
C LYS A 174 1.94 -1.16 -0.03
N VAL A 175 1.82 -1.24 -1.35
CA VAL A 175 2.64 -2.15 -2.17
C VAL A 175 3.10 -1.44 -3.42
N ASP A 176 4.40 -1.48 -3.67
CA ASP A 176 4.98 -0.86 -4.85
C ASP A 176 4.70 -1.70 -6.11
N GLY A 177 4.19 -1.03 -7.15
CA GLY A 177 4.14 -1.55 -8.50
C GLY A 177 5.43 -1.21 -9.21
N VAL A 178 6.30 -2.21 -9.39
CA VAL A 178 7.59 -2.06 -10.05
C VAL A 178 7.51 -2.71 -11.44
N PRO A 179 7.89 -2.02 -12.53
CA PRO A 179 7.92 -2.61 -13.86
C PRO A 179 8.77 -3.89 -13.90
N GLY A 180 8.24 -4.96 -14.48
CA GLY A 180 8.93 -6.25 -14.56
C GLY A 180 8.92 -7.08 -13.27
N ARG A 181 8.26 -6.62 -12.20
CA ARG A 181 8.08 -7.38 -10.94
C ARG A 181 6.61 -7.44 -10.56
N LEU A 182 6.17 -8.61 -10.08
CA LEU A 182 4.82 -8.82 -9.54
C LEU A 182 4.90 -9.00 -8.02
N ASN A 183 4.52 -7.97 -7.28
CA ASN A 183 4.42 -8.05 -5.82
C ASN A 183 3.05 -8.59 -5.43
N GLN A 184 2.98 -9.45 -4.43
CA GLN A 184 1.72 -10.05 -3.99
C GLN A 184 1.52 -9.83 -2.50
N ILE A 185 0.29 -9.54 -2.11
CA ILE A 185 -0.12 -9.47 -0.70
C ILE A 185 -1.46 -10.17 -0.50
N PRO A 186 -1.69 -10.78 0.68
CA PRO A 186 -3.00 -11.20 1.10
C PRO A 186 -3.79 -10.00 1.61
N LEU A 187 -5.03 -9.84 1.15
CA LEU A 187 -5.95 -8.82 1.61
C LEU A 187 -7.23 -9.48 2.13
N TYR A 188 -7.62 -9.13 3.34
CA TYR A 188 -8.91 -9.47 3.91
C TYR A 188 -9.62 -8.19 4.32
N VAL A 189 -10.84 -7.97 3.83
CA VAL A 189 -11.64 -6.81 4.18
C VAL A 189 -12.75 -7.23 5.13
N ARG A 190 -12.85 -6.58 6.30
CA ARG A 190 -13.78 -7.00 7.36
C ARG A 190 -15.17 -6.40 7.24
N LEU A 191 -15.27 -5.17 6.74
CA LEU A 191 -16.54 -4.43 6.68
C LEU A 191 -16.86 -4.03 5.24
N PRO A 192 -18.13 -3.91 4.86
CA PRO A 192 -18.51 -3.28 3.60
C PRO A 192 -18.23 -1.77 3.66
N GLY A 193 -17.95 -1.16 2.51
CA GLY A 193 -17.73 0.29 2.44
C GLY A 193 -16.87 0.71 1.25
N VAL A 194 -16.56 2.00 1.22
CA VAL A 194 -15.68 2.61 0.21
C VAL A 194 -14.36 2.98 0.86
N TYR A 195 -13.26 2.50 0.27
CA TYR A 195 -11.91 2.74 0.73
C TYR A 195 -11.16 3.58 -0.29
N HIS A 196 -10.71 4.76 0.14
CA HIS A 196 -9.89 5.65 -0.66
C HIS A 196 -8.41 5.48 -0.36
N GLY A 197 -7.61 5.74 -1.39
CA GLY A 197 -6.16 5.70 -1.38
C GLY A 197 -5.58 6.60 -2.45
N GLN A 198 -4.26 6.72 -2.48
CA GLN A 198 -3.52 7.49 -3.49
C GLN A 198 -2.21 6.80 -3.81
N CYS A 199 -1.64 7.11 -4.98
CA CYS A 199 -0.29 6.68 -5.30
C CYS A 199 0.70 7.24 -4.26
N SER A 200 1.52 6.38 -3.67
CA SER A 200 2.48 6.75 -2.62
C SER A 200 3.95 6.61 -3.05
N GLU A 201 4.20 6.65 -4.37
CA GLU A 201 5.53 6.65 -4.99
C GLU A 201 5.56 7.63 -6.17
N ILE A 202 6.62 8.44 -6.28
CA ILE A 202 6.67 9.54 -7.24
C ILE A 202 6.72 9.02 -8.68
N CYS A 203 5.66 9.32 -9.46
CA CYS A 203 5.47 8.74 -10.80
C CYS A 203 5.31 9.78 -11.94
N GLY A 204 5.67 11.04 -11.68
CA GLY A 204 5.68 12.12 -12.68
C GLY A 204 4.67 13.25 -12.43
N ALA A 205 4.33 14.00 -13.47
CA ALA A 205 3.61 15.28 -13.38
C ALA A 205 2.25 15.18 -12.66
N ASN A 206 1.47 14.13 -12.92
CA ASN A 206 0.15 13.94 -12.29
C ASN A 206 0.17 12.89 -11.16
N HIS A 207 1.30 12.73 -10.47
CA HIS A 207 1.44 11.81 -9.34
C HIS A 207 0.32 11.97 -8.28
N ALA A 208 -0.07 13.22 -7.98
CA ALA A 208 -1.12 13.52 -7.01
C ALA A 208 -2.56 13.26 -7.52
N PHE A 209 -2.74 12.96 -8.81
CA PHE A 209 -4.04 12.90 -9.49
C PHE A 209 -4.39 11.51 -10.04
N MET A 210 -3.87 10.47 -9.40
CA MET A 210 -4.23 9.07 -9.67
C MET A 210 -4.69 8.35 -8.39
N PRO A 211 -5.87 8.74 -7.85
CA PRO A 211 -6.39 8.15 -6.64
C PRO A 211 -6.80 6.70 -6.86
N ILE A 212 -6.94 6.00 -5.75
CA ILE A 212 -7.39 4.62 -5.66
C ILE A 212 -8.73 4.64 -4.94
N MET A 213 -9.74 4.01 -5.53
CA MET A 213 -11.03 3.80 -4.88
C MET A 213 -11.45 2.35 -5.01
N VAL A 214 -11.69 1.71 -3.86
CA VAL A 214 -12.12 0.33 -3.76
C VAL A 214 -13.45 0.25 -3.00
N GLU A 215 -14.43 -0.40 -3.59
CA GLU A 215 -15.71 -0.71 -2.97
C GLU A 215 -15.72 -2.16 -2.48
N ALA A 216 -15.92 -2.34 -1.18
CA ALA A 216 -16.10 -3.64 -0.57
C ALA A 216 -17.58 -4.00 -0.48
N VAL A 217 -17.98 -5.03 -1.21
CA VAL A 217 -19.37 -5.47 -1.34
C VAL A 217 -19.52 -6.94 -0.92
N SER A 218 -20.76 -7.40 -0.76
CA SER A 218 -21.01 -8.81 -0.45
C SER A 218 -20.57 -9.70 -1.62
N VAL A 219 -20.22 -10.95 -1.34
CA VAL A 219 -19.83 -11.93 -2.37
C VAL A 219 -20.91 -12.09 -3.45
N VAL A 220 -22.20 -11.96 -3.10
CA VAL A 220 -23.31 -12.03 -4.05
C VAL A 220 -23.27 -10.84 -5.01
N MET A 221 -23.18 -9.61 -4.48
CA MET A 221 -23.09 -8.39 -5.30
C MET A 221 -21.82 -8.38 -6.15
N TYR A 222 -20.69 -8.85 -5.60
CA TYR A 222 -19.44 -8.98 -6.34
C TYR A 222 -19.60 -9.90 -7.57
N ARG A 223 -20.20 -11.08 -7.40
CA ARG A 223 -20.45 -12.01 -8.52
C ARG A 223 -21.39 -11.43 -9.57
N GLU A 224 -22.44 -10.72 -9.15
CA GLU A 224 -23.35 -10.04 -10.07
C GLU A 224 -22.65 -8.92 -10.85
N TRP A 225 -21.80 -8.15 -10.16
CA TRP A 225 -21.02 -7.08 -10.76
C TRP A 225 -20.02 -7.61 -11.80
N ILE A 226 -19.29 -8.69 -11.48
CA ILE A 226 -18.38 -9.36 -12.42
C ILE A 226 -19.12 -9.83 -13.68
N LYS A 227 -20.29 -10.48 -13.51
CA LYS A 227 -21.12 -10.92 -14.65
C LYS A 227 -21.55 -9.75 -15.54
N LYS A 228 -21.97 -8.64 -14.93
CA LYS A 228 -22.35 -7.43 -15.67
C LYS A 228 -21.17 -6.85 -16.43
N LEU A 229 -19.99 -6.78 -15.78
CA LEU A 229 -18.76 -6.27 -16.39
C LEU A 229 -18.35 -7.10 -17.61
N GLY A 230 -18.41 -8.43 -17.51
CA GLY A 230 -18.13 -9.33 -18.63
C GLY A 230 -19.15 -9.23 -19.77
N SER A 231 -20.45 -9.11 -19.45
CA SER A 231 -21.49 -8.92 -20.47
C SER A 231 -21.47 -7.56 -21.18
N ALA A 232 -20.87 -6.54 -20.54
CA ALA A 232 -20.80 -5.17 -21.07
C ALA A 232 -19.57 -4.94 -21.97
N MET A 233 -18.58 -5.85 -21.96
CA MET A 233 -17.53 -5.85 -22.99
C MET A 233 -18.08 -6.46 -24.28
N PRO A 234 -18.02 -5.78 -25.43
CA PRO A 234 -18.23 -6.47 -26.69
C PRO A 234 -17.17 -7.57 -26.77
N LEU A 235 -17.63 -8.82 -26.94
CA LEU A 235 -16.81 -9.96 -27.32
C LEU A 235 -15.92 -9.53 -28.49
N ARG A 236 -14.69 -9.08 -28.23
CA ARG A 236 -13.61 -9.24 -29.19
C ARG A 236 -13.38 -10.73 -29.23
N LEU A 237 -14.09 -11.37 -30.16
CA LEU A 237 -13.78 -12.67 -30.70
C LEU A 237 -12.29 -12.71 -31.06
N VAL A 238 -11.45 -13.11 -30.10
CA VAL A 238 -10.18 -13.75 -30.45
C VAL A 238 -10.56 -15.16 -30.88
N LYS A 239 -11.06 -15.26 -32.12
CA LYS A 239 -11.19 -16.51 -32.85
C LYS A 239 -9.83 -16.84 -33.45
N GLY A 240 -9.21 -17.89 -32.91
CA GLY A 240 -8.13 -18.65 -33.57
C GLY A 240 -6.76 -17.95 -33.52
N THR A 241 -5.63 -18.61 -33.30
CA THR A 241 -5.33 -20.04 -33.42
C THR A 241 -4.01 -20.27 -32.70
N TRP A 242 -3.99 -21.27 -31.82
CA TRP A 242 -2.77 -21.93 -31.41
C TRP A 242 -2.27 -22.77 -32.59
N PHE A 243 -1.09 -22.47 -33.13
CA PHE A 243 -0.33 -23.42 -33.95
C PHE A 243 1.14 -23.29 -33.59
N PHE A 244 1.64 -24.28 -32.85
CA PHE A 244 3.05 -24.66 -32.85
C PHE A 244 3.33 -25.36 -34.18
N LEU A 245 4.29 -24.88 -34.96
CA LEU A 245 5.19 -25.72 -35.75
C LEU A 245 6.36 -24.90 -36.29
N SER A 246 7.56 -25.32 -35.87
CA SER A 246 8.84 -25.31 -36.58
C SER A 246 8.82 -24.74 -38.00
N LEU A 247 9.70 -23.77 -38.27
CA LEU A 247 10.51 -23.77 -39.49
C LEU A 247 11.78 -22.91 -39.32
N SER A 248 12.87 -23.51 -39.79
CA SER A 248 14.24 -23.06 -39.87
C SER A 248 14.45 -21.75 -40.66
N LYS A 249 15.50 -21.00 -40.24
CA LYS A 249 16.24 -19.90 -40.93
C LYS A 249 16.51 -20.14 -42.44
N PRO A 250 17.17 -19.22 -43.17
CA PRO A 250 17.05 -17.74 -43.27
C PRO A 250 17.01 -17.28 -44.76
N LEU A 251 16.85 -15.98 -45.09
CA LEU A 251 17.50 -15.31 -46.24
C LEU A 251 17.08 -13.83 -46.41
N GLY A 252 18.10 -12.96 -46.49
CA GLY A 252 18.13 -11.66 -47.21
C GLY A 252 17.29 -10.51 -46.63
N SER A 253 17.66 -9.24 -46.71
CA SER A 253 18.87 -8.52 -47.13
C SER A 253 18.58 -7.06 -46.76
N TRP A 254 19.50 -6.38 -46.10
CA TRP A 254 19.42 -4.94 -45.84
C TRP A 254 19.60 -4.16 -47.15
N PRO A 255 18.84 -3.08 -47.40
CA PRO A 255 19.28 -2.05 -48.33
C PRO A 255 20.06 -0.99 -47.55
N GLU A 256 21.36 -0.91 -47.85
CA GLU A 256 22.15 0.31 -47.66
C GLU A 256 21.66 1.40 -48.62
N ASN A 257 21.84 2.64 -48.15
CA ASN A 257 21.65 3.92 -48.85
C ASN A 257 22.23 3.95 -50.27
N PRO A 258 21.75 4.89 -51.10
CA PRO A 258 22.70 5.93 -51.52
C PRO A 258 22.10 7.35 -51.57
N GLU A 259 22.88 8.26 -50.98
CA GLU A 259 23.15 9.64 -51.39
C GLU A 259 22.00 10.66 -51.56
N GLY A 260 22.08 11.70 -50.73
CA GLY A 260 21.28 12.93 -50.72
C GLY A 260 21.43 13.67 -49.40
#